data_AF-A0A4S8KPG9-F1
#
_entry.id   AF-A0A4S8KPG9-F1
#
_cell.length_a   1.000
_cell.length_b   1.000
_cell.length_c   1.000
_cell.angle_alpha   90.00
_cell.angle_beta   90.00
_cell.angle_gamma   90.00
#
_symmetry.space_group_name_H-M   'P 1'
#
loop_
_entity.id
_entity.type
_entity.pdbx_description
1 polymer ?
#
loop_
_entity_poly.entity_id
_entity_poly.type
_entity_poly.pdbx_seq_one_letter_code
_entity_poly.pdbx_strand_id
1 'polypeptide(L)'
;LYCSQDICSYNVEQAQGDDLHNLVTIVMNQYDFDLPGAMKWIGKFHDSIAEKFLSTYKNLPDWGPVINPQILRYVDGLGNWVRGNDSWSFESWRYFRGKGLDIEKTRWVDLMLQEEAAITPK
;
A
#
# COMPACT_ATOMS: atom_id res chain seq x y z
N LEU A 1 -3.09 -2.73 3.74
CA LEU A 1 -3.16 -1.24 3.82
C LEU A 1 -1.78 -0.63 3.62
N TYR A 2 -0.87 -0.73 4.59
CA TYR A 2 0.45 -0.07 4.52
C TYR A 2 1.27 -0.45 3.28
N CYS A 3 1.35 -1.74 2.93
CA CYS A 3 2.07 -2.17 1.72
C CYS A 3 1.57 -1.47 0.44
N SER A 4 0.25 -1.34 0.26
CA SER A 4 -0.34 -0.69 -0.92
C SER A 4 -0.08 0.81 -0.91
N GLN A 5 -0.16 1.45 0.28
CA GLN A 5 0.14 2.87 0.44
C GLN A 5 1.61 3.15 0.08
N ASP A 6 2.55 2.40 0.64
CA ASP A 6 3.98 2.58 0.43
C ASP A 6 4.37 2.36 -1.03
N ILE A 7 3.80 1.36 -1.70
CA ILE A 7 4.00 1.13 -3.14
C ILE A 7 3.51 2.35 -3.96
N CYS A 8 2.32 2.86 -3.66
CA CYS A 8 1.75 3.97 -4.41
C CYS A 8 2.49 5.29 -4.16
N SER A 9 2.92 5.52 -2.91
CA SER A 9 3.58 6.75 -2.51
C SER A 9 5.08 6.79 -2.84
N TYR A 10 5.71 5.61 -3.01
CA TYR A 10 7.16 5.48 -3.19
C TYR A 10 7.74 6.45 -4.23
N ASN A 11 7.11 6.56 -5.41
CA ASN A 11 7.65 7.40 -6.47
C ASN A 11 7.72 8.89 -6.06
N VAL A 12 6.73 9.36 -5.30
CA VAL A 12 6.71 10.74 -4.75
C VAL A 12 7.76 10.88 -3.65
N GLU A 13 7.81 9.93 -2.72
CA GLU A 13 8.70 9.98 -1.56
C GLU A 13 10.17 9.90 -1.96
N GLN A 14 10.54 8.99 -2.88
CA GLN A 14 11.91 8.86 -3.38
C GLN A 14 12.34 10.12 -4.14
N ALA A 15 11.43 10.76 -4.86
CA ALA A 15 11.73 12.00 -5.58
C ALA A 15 11.99 13.18 -4.65
N GLN A 16 11.44 13.13 -3.43
CA GLN A 16 11.61 14.14 -2.38
C GLN A 16 12.72 13.80 -1.38
N GLY A 17 13.31 12.59 -1.48
CA GLY A 17 14.29 12.07 -0.53
C GLY A 17 13.72 11.74 0.86
N ASP A 18 12.42 11.46 0.96
CA ASP A 18 11.71 11.11 2.20
C ASP A 18 11.26 9.63 2.24
N ASP A 19 11.92 8.77 1.46
CA ASP A 19 11.57 7.35 1.31
C ASP A 19 12.20 6.44 2.38
N LEU A 20 12.94 6.99 3.35
CA LEU A 20 13.61 6.20 4.40
C LEU A 20 12.65 5.36 5.26
N HIS A 21 11.41 5.82 5.39
CA HIS A 21 10.36 5.11 6.12
C HIS A 21 9.47 4.26 5.21
N ASN A 22 9.69 4.30 3.90
CA ASN A 22 8.92 3.55 2.93
C ASN A 22 9.36 2.08 2.91
N LEU A 23 8.39 1.15 2.95
CA LEU A 23 8.70 -0.27 2.93
C LEU A 23 9.52 -0.70 1.70
N VAL A 24 9.35 -0.04 0.54
CA VAL A 24 10.15 -0.33 -0.67
C VAL A 24 11.64 -0.13 -0.39
N THR A 25 12.02 1.04 0.15
CA THR A 25 13.40 1.37 0.49
C THR A 25 13.95 0.45 1.56
N ILE A 26 13.14 0.14 2.59
CA ILE A 26 13.53 -0.80 3.65
C ILE A 26 13.80 -2.19 3.07
N VAL A 27 12.93 -2.70 2.21
CA VAL A 27 13.05 -4.04 1.60
C VAL A 27 14.25 -4.12 0.65
N MET A 28 14.49 -3.07 -0.16
CA MET A 28 15.67 -2.98 -1.01
C MET A 28 16.96 -3.10 -0.18
N ASN A 29 17.07 -2.32 0.89
CA ASN A 29 18.26 -2.31 1.76
C ASN A 29 18.42 -3.59 2.57
N GLN A 30 17.32 -4.15 3.09
CA GLN A 30 17.36 -5.32 3.97
C GLN A 30 17.70 -6.62 3.22
N TYR A 31 17.24 -6.74 1.97
CA TYR A 31 17.36 -7.98 1.18
C TYR A 31 18.25 -7.83 -0.06
N ASP A 32 18.91 -6.68 -0.24
CA ASP A 32 19.73 -6.35 -1.41
C ASP A 32 18.97 -6.54 -2.73
N PHE A 33 17.71 -6.10 -2.75
CA PHE A 33 16.86 -6.16 -3.93
C PHE A 33 16.93 -4.88 -4.74
N ASP A 34 16.82 -5.02 -6.06
CA ASP A 34 16.48 -3.92 -6.93
C ASP A 34 15.02 -3.49 -6.71
N LEU A 35 14.66 -2.32 -7.25
CA LEU A 35 13.32 -1.76 -7.08
C LEU A 35 12.20 -2.73 -7.55
N PRO A 36 12.26 -3.33 -8.75
CA PRO A 36 11.26 -4.33 -9.16
C PRO A 36 11.22 -5.55 -8.24
N GLY A 37 12.37 -6.03 -7.76
CA GLY A 37 12.49 -7.14 -6.82
C GLY A 37 11.81 -6.83 -5.49
N ALA A 38 12.04 -5.64 -4.94
CA ALA A 38 11.40 -5.16 -3.72
C ALA A 38 9.88 -5.03 -3.89
N MET A 39 9.42 -4.42 -4.99
CA MET A 39 7.99 -4.30 -5.31
C MET A 39 7.31 -5.67 -5.39
N LYS A 40 7.95 -6.64 -6.04
CA LYS A 40 7.45 -8.03 -6.14
C LYS A 40 7.41 -8.71 -4.77
N TRP A 41 8.42 -8.50 -3.93
CA TRP A 41 8.46 -9.05 -2.58
C TRP A 41 7.33 -8.48 -1.72
N ILE A 42 7.13 -7.16 -1.74
CA ILE A 42 6.06 -6.48 -0.99
C ILE A 42 4.69 -6.94 -1.48
N GLY A 43 4.49 -7.10 -2.79
CA GLY A 43 3.25 -7.63 -3.36
C GLY A 43 2.91 -9.02 -2.80
N LYS A 44 3.89 -9.94 -2.79
CA LYS A 44 3.70 -11.28 -2.18
C LYS A 44 3.41 -11.20 -0.68
N PHE A 45 4.10 -10.32 0.03
CA PHE A 45 3.86 -10.10 1.45
C PHE A 45 2.44 -9.58 1.70
N HIS A 46 1.98 -8.61 0.91
CA HIS A 46 0.62 -8.09 0.95
C HIS A 46 -0.41 -9.20 0.71
N ASP A 47 -0.22 -10.04 -0.31
CA ASP A 47 -1.11 -11.15 -0.62
C ASP A 47 -1.20 -12.14 0.55
N SER A 48 -0.07 -12.45 1.21
CA SER A 48 -0.06 -13.33 2.38
C SER A 48 -0.84 -12.76 3.57
N ILE A 49 -0.79 -11.44 3.78
CA ILE A 49 -1.57 -10.76 4.83
C ILE A 49 -3.06 -10.76 4.48
N ALA A 50 -3.40 -10.50 3.21
CA ALA A 50 -4.78 -10.52 2.73
C ALA A 50 -5.39 -11.93 2.87
N GLU A 51 -4.65 -12.97 2.50
CA GLU A 51 -5.07 -14.36 2.67
C GLU A 51 -5.30 -14.69 4.15
N LYS A 52 -4.37 -14.31 5.03
CA LYS A 52 -4.51 -14.49 6.48
C LYS A 52 -5.72 -13.76 7.04
N PHE A 53 -6.00 -12.55 6.57
CA PHE A 53 -7.19 -11.80 6.98
C PHE A 53 -8.46 -12.53 6.57
N LEU A 54 -8.56 -12.94 5.30
CA LEU A 54 -9.74 -13.64 4.77
C LEU A 54 -9.94 -15.00 5.44
N SER A 55 -8.87 -15.74 5.72
CA SER A 55 -8.94 -17.01 6.45
C SER A 55 -9.40 -16.80 7.88
N THR A 56 -8.91 -15.75 8.56
CA THR A 56 -9.32 -15.41 9.93
C THR A 56 -10.78 -14.96 9.97
N TYR A 57 -11.21 -14.16 8.99
CA TYR A 57 -12.59 -13.68 8.89
C TYR A 57 -13.60 -14.81 8.72
N LYS A 58 -13.26 -15.83 7.93
CA LYS A 58 -14.10 -17.04 7.75
C LYS A 58 -14.17 -17.92 9.01
N ASN A 59 -13.18 -17.83 9.90
CA ASN A 59 -13.03 -18.68 11.07
C ASN A 59 -13.10 -17.86 12.38
N LEU A 60 -13.90 -16.80 12.40
CA LEU A 60 -14.09 -16.02 13.61
C LEU A 60 -14.67 -16.89 14.73
N PRO A 61 -14.18 -16.74 15.98
CA PRO A 61 -14.78 -17.42 17.12
C PRO A 61 -16.26 -17.04 17.28
N ASP A 62 -17.05 -17.93 17.86
CA ASP A 62 -18.43 -17.62 18.25
C ASP A 62 -18.43 -16.87 19.60
N TRP A 63 -18.97 -15.65 19.61
CA TRP A 63 -19.14 -14.79 20.78
C TRP A 63 -20.61 -14.66 21.20
N GLY A 64 -21.49 -15.47 20.61
CA GLY A 64 -22.92 -15.46 20.85
C GLY A 64 -23.70 -14.46 20.00
N PRO A 65 -25.04 -14.56 20.01
CA PRO A 65 -25.91 -13.91 19.03
C PRO A 65 -25.94 -12.37 19.12
N VAL A 66 -25.57 -11.81 20.26
CA VAL A 66 -25.55 -10.34 20.47
C VAL A 66 -24.26 -9.71 19.93
N ILE A 67 -23.13 -10.39 20.08
CA ILE A 67 -21.80 -9.85 19.74
C ILE A 67 -21.39 -10.20 18.31
N ASN A 68 -21.73 -11.41 17.83
CA ASN A 68 -21.37 -11.85 16.48
C ASN A 68 -21.75 -10.84 15.37
N PRO A 69 -22.97 -10.25 15.33
CA PRO A 69 -23.32 -9.29 14.29
C PRO A 69 -22.45 -8.02 14.31
N GLN A 70 -21.97 -7.61 15.50
CA GLN A 70 -21.12 -6.43 15.66
C GLN A 70 -19.70 -6.70 15.17
N ILE A 71 -19.14 -7.86 15.54
CA ILE A 71 -17.83 -8.31 15.06
C ILE A 71 -17.84 -8.45 13.55
N LEU A 72 -18.85 -9.12 12.97
CA LEU A 72 -18.95 -9.30 11.52
C LEU A 72 -18.98 -7.95 10.79
N ARG A 73 -19.80 -7.00 11.25
CA ARG A 73 -19.88 -5.66 10.65
C ARG A 73 -18.55 -4.91 10.78
N TYR A 74 -17.87 -5.03 11.91
CA TYR A 74 -16.59 -4.37 12.12
C TYR A 74 -15.50 -4.94 11.21
N VAL A 75 -15.37 -6.26 11.15
CA VAL A 75 -14.35 -6.92 10.32
C VAL A 75 -14.63 -6.71 8.82
N ASP A 76 -15.89 -6.73 8.40
CA ASP A 76 -16.29 -6.34 7.03
C ASP A 76 -15.84 -4.91 6.72
N GLY A 77 -16.05 -3.97 7.65
CA GLY A 77 -15.56 -2.60 7.55
C GLY A 77 -14.04 -2.50 7.39
N LEU A 78 -13.27 -3.33 8.08
CA LEU A 78 -11.81 -3.39 7.90
C LEU A 78 -11.42 -3.87 6.49
N GLY A 79 -12.12 -4.86 5.93
CA GLY A 79 -11.92 -5.30 4.56
C GLY A 79 -12.22 -4.20 3.54
N ASN A 80 -13.35 -3.51 3.74
CA ASN A 80 -13.75 -2.37 2.91
C ASN A 80 -12.75 -1.21 3.01
N TRP A 81 -12.14 -0.97 4.17
CA TRP A 81 -11.11 0.06 4.31
C TRP A 81 -9.88 -0.25 3.44
N VAL A 82 -9.42 -1.50 3.42
CA VAL A 82 -8.28 -1.90 2.55
C VAL A 82 -8.61 -1.66 1.07
N ARG A 83 -9.79 -2.10 0.61
CA ARG A 83 -10.20 -1.90 -0.79
C ARG A 83 -10.46 -0.44 -1.13
N GLY A 84 -11.06 0.32 -0.23
CA GLY A 84 -11.31 1.75 -0.39
C GLY A 84 -10.00 2.53 -0.53
N ASN A 85 -8.99 2.18 0.26
CA ASN A 85 -7.67 2.79 0.14
C ASN A 85 -6.99 2.48 -1.20
N ASP A 86 -7.10 1.24 -1.68
CA ASP A 86 -6.57 0.83 -2.98
C ASP A 86 -7.20 1.67 -4.12
N SER A 87 -8.53 1.71 -4.19
CA SER A 87 -9.25 2.57 -5.14
C SER A 87 -8.86 4.04 -5.01
N TRP A 88 -8.87 4.60 -3.80
CA TRP A 88 -8.52 6.00 -3.56
C TRP A 88 -7.06 6.32 -3.96
N SER A 89 -6.13 5.39 -3.80
CA SER A 89 -4.73 5.60 -4.16
C SER A 89 -4.57 5.84 -5.67
N PHE A 90 -5.35 5.16 -6.51
CA PHE A 90 -5.35 5.36 -7.97
C PHE A 90 -6.27 6.49 -8.43
N GLU A 91 -7.39 6.73 -7.76
CA GLU A 91 -8.35 7.77 -8.14
C GLU A 91 -7.93 9.16 -7.66
N SER A 92 -7.15 9.24 -6.58
CA SER A 92 -6.70 10.52 -6.05
C SER A 92 -5.57 11.12 -6.89
N TRP A 93 -5.45 12.45 -6.80
CA TRP A 93 -4.34 13.17 -7.42
C TRP A 93 -2.99 12.93 -6.72
N ARG A 94 -3.02 12.44 -5.48
CA ARG A 94 -1.90 12.49 -4.53
C ARG A 94 -0.64 11.81 -5.04
N TYR A 95 -0.78 10.62 -5.62
CA TYR A 95 0.36 9.78 -5.98
C TYR A 95 0.68 9.81 -7.48
N PHE A 96 -0.37 9.84 -8.31
CA PHE A 96 -0.23 9.66 -9.75
C PHE A 96 -0.56 10.90 -10.58
N ARG A 97 -0.81 12.06 -9.94
CA ARG A 97 -1.02 13.36 -10.59
C ARG A 97 -1.99 13.31 -11.77
N GLY A 98 -3.11 12.59 -11.60
CA GLY A 98 -4.16 12.44 -12.60
C GLY A 98 -4.05 11.23 -13.53
N LYS A 99 -2.94 10.48 -13.50
CA LYS A 99 -2.73 9.30 -14.35
C LYS A 99 -3.10 7.97 -13.67
N GLY A 100 -3.65 8.03 -12.46
CA GLY A 100 -3.75 6.84 -11.62
C GLY A 100 -4.67 5.75 -12.17
N LEU A 101 -5.77 6.08 -12.85
CA LEU A 101 -6.63 5.08 -13.50
C LEU A 101 -5.97 4.36 -14.68
N ASP A 102 -5.06 5.03 -15.39
CA ASP A 102 -4.30 4.40 -16.46
C ASP A 102 -3.19 3.51 -15.88
N ILE A 103 -2.51 3.99 -14.84
CA ILE A 103 -1.51 3.22 -14.09
C ILE A 103 -2.15 2.00 -13.41
N GLU A 104 -3.39 2.09 -12.95
CA GLU A 104 -4.12 0.94 -12.41
C GLU A 104 -4.27 -0.18 -13.46
N LYS A 105 -4.44 0.18 -14.73
CA LYS A 105 -4.59 -0.80 -15.81
C LYS A 105 -3.24 -1.32 -16.28
N THR A 106 -2.26 -0.44 -16.45
CA THR A 106 -0.96 -0.80 -17.04
C THR A 106 0.00 -1.41 -16.02
N ARG A 107 -0.12 -1.03 -14.74
CA ARG A 107 0.82 -1.32 -13.66
C ARG A 107 2.26 -0.83 -13.96
N TRP A 108 2.38 0.20 -14.79
CA TRP A 108 3.65 0.84 -15.15
C TRP A 108 3.68 2.29 -14.70
N VAL A 109 4.81 2.72 -14.13
CA VAL A 109 5.03 4.08 -13.64
C VAL A 109 6.44 4.52 -14.05
N ASP A 110 6.55 5.69 -14.66
CA ASP A 110 7.85 6.33 -14.87
C ASP A 110 8.33 6.97 -13.56
N LEU A 111 9.56 6.68 -13.17
CA LEU A 111 10.14 7.26 -11.96
C LEU A 111 10.34 8.77 -12.13
N MET A 112 9.93 9.52 -11.11
CA MET A 112 10.22 10.94 -11.02
C MET A 112 11.71 11.13 -10.72
N LEU A 113 12.30 12.17 -11.30
CA LEU A 113 13.64 12.58 -10.93
C LEU A 113 13.64 13.00 -9.47
N GLN A 114 14.70 12.66 -8.74
CA GLN A 114 14.94 13.26 -7.44
C GLN A 114 15.08 14.76 -7.65
N GLU A 115 14.28 15.55 -6.93
CA GLU A 115 14.52 16.98 -6.85
C GLU A 115 15.96 17.13 -6.33
N GLU A 116 16.86 17.70 -7.15
CA GLU A 116 18.16 18.15 -6.63
C GLU A 116 17.85 18.90 -5.35
N ALA A 117 18.44 18.48 -4.22
CA ALA A 117 18.18 19.03 -2.91
C ALA A 117 18.22 20.55 -2.95
N ALA A 118 17.07 21.17 -3.23
CA ALA A 118 16.92 22.60 -3.25
C ALA A 118 16.94 22.94 -1.79
N ILE A 119 18.13 23.34 -1.32
CA ILE A 119 18.34 24.03 -0.06
C ILE A 119 17.41 25.24 -0.12
N THR A 120 16.18 25.04 0.33
CA THR A 120 15.19 26.07 0.49
C THR A 120 15.23 26.38 1.98
N PRO A 121 15.73 27.55 2.39
CA PRO A 121 15.78 27.90 3.80
C PRO A 121 14.37 27.89 4.38
N LYS A 122 14.25 27.40 5.63
CA LYS A 122 13.04 27.49 6.44
C LYS A 122 12.52 28.93 6.53
#